data_AF-A0A956QKM0-F1
#
_entry.id   AF-A0A956QKM0-F1
#
_cell.length_a   1.000
_cell.length_b   1.000
_cell.length_c   1.000
_cell.angle_alpha   90.00
_cell.angle_beta   90.00
_cell.angle_gamma   90.00
#
_symmetry.space_group_name_H-M   'P 1'
#
loop_
_entity.id
_entity.type
_entity.pdbx_description
1 polymer ?
#
loop_
_entity_poly.entity_id
_entity_poly.type
_entity_poly.pdbx_seq_one_letter_code
_entity_poly.pdbx_strand_id
1 'polypeptide(L)'
;MTNSSELVAFIRDLAEHLALGTELDLDEIGVALEGVQNLLVELHEQYEKPAPEGAEVIREFMLEAIGLVHGATEEIFNYFEDEDSQRLTQAVLLVEEGDDILSSIEYVIEQNQQWMSQFSVG
;
A
#
# COMPACT_ATOMS: atom_id res chain seq x y z
N MET A 1 8.10 -11.56 13.47
CA MET A 1 6.76 -11.79 12.91
C MET A 1 6.66 -10.82 11.76
N THR A 2 6.67 -11.31 10.52
CA THR A 2 6.49 -10.47 9.34
C THR A 2 5.01 -10.07 9.33
N ASN A 3 4.72 -8.88 9.84
CA ASN A 3 3.46 -8.19 9.57
C ASN A 3 3.53 -7.78 8.09
N SER A 4 3.29 -8.70 7.16
CA SER A 4 2.89 -8.27 5.82
C SER A 4 1.54 -7.61 6.03
N SER A 5 1.37 -6.33 5.63
CA SER A 5 0.08 -5.66 5.80
C SER A 5 -1.04 -6.52 5.20
N GLU A 6 -2.21 -6.51 5.83
CA GLU A 6 -3.37 -7.30 5.39
C GLU A 6 -3.70 -7.06 3.90
N LEU A 7 -3.36 -5.87 3.40
CA LEU A 7 -3.48 -5.49 2.00
C LEU A 7 -2.52 -6.23 1.07
N VAL A 8 -1.24 -6.38 1.43
CA VAL A 8 -0.28 -7.18 0.64
C VAL A 8 -0.74 -8.63 0.57
N ALA A 9 -1.17 -9.19 1.70
CA ALA A 9 -1.68 -10.56 1.75
C ALA A 9 -2.91 -10.71 0.83
N PHE A 10 -3.85 -9.77 0.92
CA PHE A 10 -5.03 -9.74 0.05
C PHE A 10 -4.67 -9.66 -1.44
N ILE A 11 -3.79 -8.74 -1.86
CA ILE A 11 -3.41 -8.57 -3.26
C ILE A 11 -2.64 -9.80 -3.79
N ARG A 12 -1.75 -10.40 -2.98
CA ARG A 12 -1.07 -11.65 -3.33
C ARG A 12 -2.05 -12.79 -3.53
N ASP A 13 -2.94 -13.01 -2.57
CA ASP A 13 -3.94 -14.08 -2.63
C ASP A 13 -4.85 -13.87 -3.84
N LEU A 14 -5.32 -12.65 -4.08
CA LEU A 14 -6.15 -12.32 -5.23
C LEU A 14 -5.43 -12.60 -6.55
N ALA A 15 -4.19 -12.13 -6.70
CA ALA A 15 -3.37 -12.38 -7.88
C ALA A 15 -3.16 -13.88 -8.14
N GLU A 16 -2.93 -14.68 -7.08
CA GLU A 16 -2.83 -16.14 -7.21
C GLU A 16 -4.13 -16.78 -7.69
N HIS A 17 -5.28 -16.41 -7.10
CA HIS A 17 -6.57 -16.97 -7.49
C HIS A 17 -6.93 -16.63 -8.94
N LEU A 18 -6.65 -15.40 -9.38
CA LEU A 18 -6.84 -14.95 -10.76
C LEU A 18 -5.92 -15.70 -11.73
N ALA A 19 -4.63 -15.86 -11.39
CA ALA A 19 -3.68 -16.59 -12.23
C ALA A 19 -4.04 -18.08 -12.39
N LEU A 20 -4.66 -18.68 -11.37
CA LEU A 20 -5.14 -20.06 -11.41
C LEU A 20 -6.49 -20.22 -12.16
N GLY A 21 -7.13 -19.11 -12.55
CA GLY A 21 -8.46 -19.12 -13.16
C GLY A 21 -9.54 -19.63 -12.20
N THR A 22 -9.38 -19.35 -10.91
CA THR A 22 -10.37 -19.73 -9.89
C THR A 22 -11.67 -18.95 -10.13
N GLU A 23 -12.81 -19.61 -9.94
CA GLU A 23 -14.10 -18.95 -10.03
C GLU A 23 -14.25 -17.98 -8.85
N LEU A 24 -14.24 -16.68 -9.16
CA LEU A 24 -14.34 -15.58 -8.22
C LEU A 24 -15.53 -14.69 -8.59
N ASP A 25 -16.14 -14.06 -7.58
CA ASP A 25 -17.11 -12.99 -7.81
C ASP A 25 -16.34 -11.68 -8.13
N LEU A 26 -16.13 -11.46 -9.43
CA LEU A 26 -15.38 -10.30 -9.92
C LEU A 26 -16.08 -8.97 -9.62
N ASP A 27 -17.42 -8.97 -9.49
CA ASP A 27 -18.17 -7.78 -9.13
C ASP A 27 -17.91 -7.40 -7.66
N GLU A 28 -17.92 -8.37 -6.75
CA GLU A 28 -17.57 -8.16 -5.33
C GLU A 28 -16.12 -7.67 -5.17
N ILE A 29 -15.18 -8.29 -5.91
CA ILE A 29 -13.77 -7.90 -5.88
C ILE A 29 -13.59 -6.49 -6.43
N GLY A 30 -14.24 -6.16 -7.55
CA GLY A 30 -14.21 -4.82 -8.13
C GLY A 30 -14.66 -3.75 -7.14
N VAL A 31 -15.79 -3.98 -6.46
CA VAL A 31 -16.31 -3.06 -5.42
C VAL A 31 -15.32 -2.90 -4.27
N ALA A 32 -14.69 -3.98 -3.81
CA ALA A 32 -13.70 -3.91 -2.75
C ALA A 32 -12.46 -3.11 -3.17
N LEU A 33 -11.94 -3.35 -4.37
CA LEU A 33 -10.78 -2.64 -4.92
C LEU A 33 -11.08 -1.15 -5.18
N GLU A 34 -12.27 -0.82 -5.69
CA GLU A 34 -12.71 0.59 -5.83
C GLU A 34 -12.80 1.27 -4.45
N GLY A 35 -13.27 0.56 -3.43
CA GLY A 35 -13.28 1.06 -2.05
C GLY A 35 -11.86 1.40 -1.55
N VAL A 36 -10.89 0.53 -1.82
CA VAL A 36 -9.48 0.76 -1.50
C VAL A 36 -8.92 1.95 -2.28
N GLN A 37 -9.18 2.05 -3.59
CA GLN A 37 -8.72 3.18 -4.41
C GLN A 37 -9.26 4.51 -3.90
N ASN A 38 -10.55 4.59 -3.60
CA ASN A 38 -11.16 5.81 -3.05
C ASN A 38 -10.51 6.22 -1.72
N LEU A 39 -10.25 5.28 -0.83
CA LEU A 39 -9.55 5.54 0.43
C LEU A 39 -8.11 6.03 0.19
N LEU A 40 -7.38 5.44 -0.76
CA LEU A 40 -6.03 5.84 -1.10
C LEU A 40 -5.97 7.25 -1.68
N VAL A 41 -6.94 7.62 -2.53
CA VAL A 41 -7.07 8.99 -3.05
C VAL A 41 -7.30 9.98 -1.90
N GLU A 42 -8.24 9.68 -0.99
CA GLU A 42 -8.49 10.53 0.18
C GLU A 42 -7.26 10.67 1.09
N LEU A 43 -6.47 9.61 1.26
CA LEU A 43 -5.22 9.65 2.01
C LEU A 43 -4.15 10.46 1.27
N HIS A 44 -4.01 10.28 -0.04
CA HIS A 44 -3.07 11.03 -0.87
C HIS A 44 -3.31 12.53 -0.73
N GLU A 45 -4.56 12.98 -0.89
CA GLU A 45 -4.96 14.39 -0.74
C GLU A 45 -4.64 14.95 0.66
N GLN A 46 -4.70 14.12 1.71
CA GLN A 46 -4.32 14.54 3.06
C GLN A 46 -2.81 14.76 3.17
N TYR A 47 -2.01 13.86 2.62
CA TYR A 47 -0.56 13.95 2.64
C TYR A 47 0.01 14.96 1.64
N GLU A 48 -0.76 15.42 0.65
CA GLU A 48 -0.34 16.53 -0.21
C GLU A 48 -0.18 17.85 0.56
N LYS A 49 -0.89 18.01 1.68
CA LYS A 49 -0.80 19.21 2.54
C LYS A 49 0.61 19.37 3.11
N PRO A 50 1.04 20.61 3.42
CA PRO A 50 2.35 20.85 4.02
C PRO A 50 2.57 20.01 5.28
N ALA A 51 3.70 19.31 5.34
CA ALA A 51 4.09 18.58 6.54
C ALA A 51 4.47 19.56 7.68
N PRO A 52 4.28 19.15 8.95
CA PRO A 52 4.96 19.80 10.07
C PRO A 52 6.48 19.80 9.88
N GLU A 53 7.17 20.77 10.49
CA GLU A 53 8.63 20.84 10.46
C GLU A 53 9.26 19.56 11.00
N GLY A 54 10.16 18.95 10.22
CA GLY A 54 10.82 17.69 10.55
C GLY A 54 10.06 16.43 10.15
N ALA A 55 8.87 16.55 9.55
CA ALA A 55 8.05 15.43 9.06
C ALA A 55 7.97 15.35 7.53
N GLU A 56 8.78 16.14 6.80
CA GLU A 56 8.74 16.23 5.34
C GLU A 56 9.10 14.90 4.68
N VAL A 57 10.12 14.21 5.17
CA VAL A 57 10.56 12.90 4.66
C VAL A 57 9.49 11.83 4.89
N ILE A 58 8.81 11.86 6.04
CA ILE A 58 7.70 10.93 6.33
C ILE A 58 6.56 11.17 5.34
N ARG A 59 6.23 12.44 5.08
CA ARG A 59 5.20 12.79 4.07
C ARG A 59 5.59 12.27 2.69
N GLU A 60 6.83 12.45 2.26
CA GLU A 60 7.30 11.97 0.95
C GLU A 60 7.18 10.45 0.83
N PHE A 61 7.64 9.70 1.84
CA PHE A 61 7.51 8.25 1.85
C PHE A 61 6.06 7.78 1.93
N MET A 62 5.20 8.47 2.68
CA MET A 62 3.76 8.15 2.70
C MET A 62 3.12 8.34 1.33
N LEU A 63 3.43 9.44 0.62
CA LEU A 63 2.91 9.68 -0.73
C LEU A 63 3.40 8.60 -1.72
N GLU A 64 4.66 8.21 -1.63
CA GLU A 64 5.24 7.16 -2.45
C GLU A 64 4.57 5.80 -2.19
N ALA A 65 4.43 5.40 -0.92
CA ALA A 65 3.74 4.16 -0.55
C ALA A 65 2.29 4.14 -1.04
N ILE A 66 1.55 5.24 -0.85
CA ILE A 66 0.17 5.37 -1.34
C ILE A 66 0.13 5.20 -2.87
N GLY A 67 1.04 5.85 -3.60
CA GLY A 67 1.14 5.74 -5.05
C GLY A 67 1.41 4.32 -5.53
N LEU A 68 2.31 3.60 -4.86
CA LEU A 68 2.62 2.20 -5.17
C LEU A 68 1.43 1.29 -4.94
N VAL A 69 0.74 1.42 -3.80
CA VAL A 69 -0.45 0.63 -3.50
C VAL A 69 -1.58 0.94 -4.47
N HIS A 70 -1.76 2.21 -4.85
CA HIS A 70 -2.72 2.59 -5.87
C HIS A 70 -2.41 1.91 -7.21
N GLY A 71 -1.15 2.00 -7.67
CA GLY A 71 -0.70 1.33 -8.89
C GLY A 71 -0.91 -0.18 -8.83
N ALA A 72 -0.71 -0.82 -7.68
CA ALA A 72 -0.99 -2.24 -7.50
C ALA A 72 -2.46 -2.58 -7.79
N THR A 73 -3.40 -1.79 -7.28
CA THR A 73 -4.84 -2.00 -7.54
C THR A 73 -5.19 -1.74 -9.01
N GLU A 74 -4.58 -0.73 -9.65
CA GLU A 74 -4.78 -0.45 -11.08
C GLU A 74 -4.32 -1.61 -11.96
N GLU A 75 -3.19 -2.25 -11.65
CA GLU A 75 -2.74 -3.42 -12.40
C GLU A 75 -3.72 -4.60 -12.30
N ILE A 76 -4.38 -4.80 -11.16
CA ILE A 76 -5.45 -5.81 -11.05
C ILE A 76 -6.65 -5.45 -11.93
N PHE A 77 -7.06 -4.18 -11.99
CA PHE A 77 -8.13 -3.76 -12.91
C PHE A 77 -7.74 -3.94 -14.38
N ASN A 78 -6.51 -3.57 -14.73
CA ASN A 78 -5.99 -3.75 -16.08
C ASN A 78 -6.00 -5.23 -16.49
N TYR A 79 -5.68 -6.14 -15.56
CA TYR A 79 -5.81 -7.58 -15.78
C TYR A 79 -7.25 -8.00 -16.13
N PHE A 80 -8.28 -7.42 -15.50
CA PHE A 80 -9.67 -7.72 -15.84
C PHE A 80 -10.04 -7.26 -17.27
N GLU A 81 -9.33 -6.29 -17.83
CA GLU A 81 -9.56 -5.80 -19.18
C GLU A 81 -8.80 -6.60 -20.25
N ASP A 82 -7.53 -6.95 -19.99
CA ASP A 82 -6.61 -7.51 -20.99
C ASP A 82 -6.20 -8.98 -20.74
N GLU A 83 -6.54 -9.53 -19.57
CA GLU A 83 -6.16 -10.87 -19.08
C GLU A 83 -4.64 -11.15 -19.10
N ASP A 84 -3.79 -10.11 -19.12
CA ASP A 84 -2.33 -10.27 -19.13
C ASP A 84 -1.79 -10.59 -17.73
N SER A 85 -1.34 -11.82 -17.52
CA SER A 85 -0.81 -12.28 -16.22
C SER A 85 0.44 -11.52 -15.73
N GLN A 86 1.13 -10.76 -16.60
CA GLN A 86 2.19 -9.85 -16.16
C GLN A 86 1.65 -8.75 -15.25
N ARG A 87 0.40 -8.32 -15.46
CA ARG A 87 -0.30 -7.34 -14.62
C ARG A 87 -0.39 -7.79 -13.17
N LEU A 88 -0.78 -9.05 -12.96
CA LEU A 88 -0.87 -9.66 -11.63
C LEU A 88 0.50 -9.71 -10.93
N THR A 89 1.55 -10.00 -11.68
CA THR A 89 2.93 -9.98 -11.16
C THR A 89 3.34 -8.56 -10.76
N GLN A 90 3.02 -7.57 -11.60
CA GLN A 90 3.33 -6.17 -11.32
C GLN A 90 2.55 -5.64 -10.10
N ALA A 91 1.28 -6.03 -9.96
CA ALA A 91 0.46 -5.68 -8.81
C ALA A 91 1.09 -6.13 -7.49
N VAL A 92 1.56 -7.38 -7.45
CA VAL A 92 2.24 -7.93 -6.27
C VAL A 92 3.54 -7.20 -5.96
N LEU A 93 4.35 -6.89 -6.97
CA LEU A 93 5.60 -6.15 -6.75
C LEU A 93 5.35 -4.74 -6.19
N LEU A 94 4.38 -4.03 -6.75
CA LEU A 94 4.05 -2.66 -6.32
C LEU A 94 3.54 -2.64 -4.87
N VAL A 95 2.64 -3.55 -4.49
CA VAL A 95 2.11 -3.57 -3.12
C VAL A 95 3.19 -3.95 -2.10
N GLU A 96 4.12 -4.85 -2.46
CA GLU A 96 5.26 -5.22 -1.61
C GLU A 96 6.23 -4.05 -1.41
N GLU A 97 6.55 -3.33 -2.48
CA GLU A 97 7.41 -2.14 -2.40
C GLU A 97 6.76 -1.04 -1.54
N GLY A 98 5.44 -0.84 -1.67
CA GLY A 98 4.69 0.07 -0.81
C GLY A 98 4.76 -0.33 0.68
N ASP A 99 4.63 -1.62 0.99
CA ASP A 99 4.71 -2.17 2.35
C ASP A 99 6.11 -2.01 2.96
N ASP A 100 7.16 -2.17 2.16
CA ASP A 100 8.55 -1.96 2.58
C ASP A 100 8.81 -0.49 2.95
N ILE A 101 8.22 0.45 2.20
CA ILE A 101 8.29 1.88 2.53
C ILE A 101 7.53 2.16 3.83
N LEU A 102 6.31 1.64 3.99
CA LEU A 102 5.53 1.81 5.23
C LEU A 102 6.28 1.27 6.44
N SER A 103 6.88 0.09 6.32
CA SER A 103 7.71 -0.51 7.37
C SER A 103 8.92 0.37 7.73
N SER A 104 9.51 1.01 6.72
CA SER A 104 10.62 1.96 6.92
C SER A 104 10.17 3.22 7.67
N ILE A 105 8.96 3.72 7.37
CA ILE A 105 8.35 4.85 8.09
C ILE A 105 8.08 4.50 9.55
N GLU A 106 7.48 3.33 9.81
CA GLU A 106 7.22 2.85 11.17
C GLU A 106 8.51 2.80 11.98
N TYR A 107 9.58 2.24 11.41
CA TYR A 107 10.88 2.20 12.06
C TYR A 107 11.42 3.59 12.41
N VAL A 108 11.32 4.57 11.50
CA VAL A 108 11.76 5.95 11.75
C VAL A 108 10.94 6.60 12.88
N ILE A 109 9.63 6.38 12.89
CA ILE A 109 8.74 6.90 13.94
C ILE A 109 9.09 6.29 15.30
N GLU A 110 9.29 4.97 15.36
CA GLU A 110 9.67 4.27 16.59
C GLU A 110 11.01 4.75 17.15
N GLN A 111 12.03 4.92 16.29
CA GLN A 111 13.34 5.44 16.72
C GLN A 111 13.22 6.85 17.29
N ASN A 112 12.43 7.72 16.66
CA ASN A 112 12.19 9.09 17.15
C ASN A 112 11.46 9.11 18.50
N GLN A 113 10.45 8.26 18.69
CA GLN A 113 9.74 8.14 19.97
C GLN A 113 10.67 7.63 21.09
N GLN A 114 11.50 6.62 20.79
CA GLN A 114 12.49 6.10 21.73
C GLN A 114 13.48 7.18 22.15
N TRP A 115 13.98 7.98 21.20
CA TRP A 115 14.89 9.09 21.50
C TRP A 115 14.20 10.12 22.41
N MET A 116 13.01 10.62 22.04
CA MET A 116 12.29 11.60 22.87
C MET A 116 11.97 11.09 24.29
N SER A 117 11.62 9.81 24.44
CA SER A 117 11.35 9.22 25.76
C SER A 117 12.60 9.17 26.65
N GLN A 118 13.80 9.03 26.09
CA GLN A 118 15.06 9.05 26.84
C GLN A 118 15.46 10.46 27.30
N PHE A 119 15.04 11.51 26.60
CA PHE A 119 15.31 12.91 26.99
C PHE A 119 14.24 13.53 27.89
N SER A 120 13.03 12.95 27.96
CA SER A 120 11.96 13.42 28.84
C SER A 120 12.12 12.99 30.31
N VAL A 121 13.14 12.19 30.65
CA VAL A 121 13.43 11.73 32.03
C VAL A 121 14.70 12.43 32.60
N GLY A 122 15.12 13.55 32.00
CA GLY A 122 16.24 14.39 32.46
C GLY A 122 15.79 15.60 33.28
#